data_AF-A0A925TM14-F1
#
_entry.id   AF-A0A925TM14-F1
#
_cell.length_a   1.000
_cell.length_b   1.000
_cell.length_c   1.000
_cell.angle_alpha   90.00
_cell.angle_beta   90.00
_cell.angle_gamma   90.00
#
_symmetry.space_group_name_H-M   'P 1'
#
loop_
_entity.id
_entity.type
_entity.pdbx_description
1 polymer ?
#
loop_
_entity_poly.entity_id
_entity_poly.type
_entity_poly.pdbx_seq_one_letter_code
_entity_poly.pdbx_strand_id
1 'polypeptide(L)'
;MGGADLVRSAVGRARLRAALCDDVISGSRFDNLMGDGFMPLLAAEAGLDLESVWGAWYAGDAPESVVRVLRALGIFGGRGRPVSQGPIQGLLGWMLAHEAQAQG
;
A
#
# COMPACT_ATOMS: atom_id res chain seq x y z
N MET A 1 -2.88 5.95 20.67
CA MET A 1 -3.69 6.02 19.43
C MET A 1 -2.70 5.87 18.29
N GLY A 2 -2.58 4.65 17.73
CA GLY A 2 -1.49 4.30 16.81
C GLY A 2 -1.75 4.87 15.42
N GLY A 3 -0.69 5.31 14.72
CA GLY A 3 -0.79 6.00 13.42
C GLY A 3 -1.61 5.28 12.34
N ALA A 4 -1.80 3.97 12.45
CA ALA A 4 -2.60 3.16 11.52
C ALA A 4 -4.10 3.55 11.44
N ASP A 5 -4.70 4.05 12.53
CA ASP A 5 -6.10 4.51 12.51
C ASP A 5 -6.30 5.80 11.69
N LEU A 6 -5.22 6.57 11.46
CA LEU A 6 -5.25 7.78 10.66
C LEU A 6 -5.15 7.51 9.14
N VAL A 7 -4.60 6.37 8.74
CA VAL A 7 -4.20 6.08 7.35
C VAL A 7 -5.40 5.82 6.44
N ARG A 8 -6.49 5.23 6.97
CA ARG A 8 -7.64 4.78 6.17
C ARG A 8 -8.89 5.64 6.36
N SER A 9 -8.72 6.95 6.28
CA SER A 9 -9.84 7.90 6.26
C SER A 9 -10.34 8.12 4.84
N ALA A 10 -11.60 7.76 4.54
CA ALA A 10 -12.22 8.03 3.24
C ALA A 10 -12.26 9.54 2.93
N VAL A 11 -12.53 10.37 3.95
CA VAL A 11 -12.52 11.84 3.84
C VAL A 11 -11.09 12.34 3.61
N GLY A 12 -10.10 11.83 4.34
CA GLY A 12 -8.69 12.18 4.16
C GLY A 12 -8.20 11.83 2.75
N ARG A 13 -8.52 10.61 2.29
CA ARG A 13 -8.23 10.14 0.93
C ARG A 13 -8.86 11.01 -0.13
N ALA A 14 -10.13 11.41 0.04
CA ALA A 14 -10.83 12.29 -0.89
C ALA A 14 -10.18 13.69 -0.95
N ARG A 15 -9.75 14.23 0.20
CA ARG A 15 -9.05 15.52 0.27
C ARG A 15 -7.69 15.48 -0.43
N LEU A 16 -6.91 14.42 -0.20
CA LEU A 16 -5.61 14.25 -0.87
C LEU A 16 -5.77 14.12 -2.39
N ARG A 17 -6.76 13.36 -2.83
CA ARG A 17 -7.07 13.22 -4.27
C ARG A 17 -7.38 14.57 -4.92
N ALA A 18 -8.24 15.37 -4.30
CA ALA A 18 -8.55 16.70 -4.81
C ALA A 18 -7.32 17.62 -4.82
N ALA A 19 -6.55 17.63 -3.74
CA ALA A 19 -5.40 18.50 -3.59
C ALA A 19 -4.22 18.17 -4.52
N LEU A 20 -3.98 16.88 -4.80
CA LEU A 20 -2.82 16.42 -5.57
C LEU A 20 -3.12 16.18 -7.04
N CYS A 21 -4.35 15.77 -7.36
CA CYS A 21 -4.69 15.29 -8.70
C CYS A 21 -5.88 16.04 -9.32
N ASP A 22 -6.46 17.04 -8.64
CA ASP A 22 -7.71 17.72 -9.04
C ASP A 22 -8.80 16.73 -9.48
N ASP A 23 -8.87 15.60 -8.77
CA ASP A 23 -9.78 14.48 -9.05
C ASP A 23 -9.61 13.76 -10.41
N VAL A 24 -8.65 14.17 -11.26
CA VAL A 24 -8.34 13.55 -12.56
C VAL A 24 -7.91 12.10 -12.40
N ILE A 25 -7.05 11.83 -11.40
CA ILE A 25 -6.65 10.47 -11.03
C ILE A 25 -7.44 10.05 -9.79
N SER A 26 -8.18 8.95 -9.88
CA SER A 26 -9.09 8.50 -8.85
C SER A 26 -9.11 6.97 -8.70
N GLY A 27 -9.93 6.47 -7.77
CA GLY A 27 -10.08 5.03 -7.55
C GLY A 27 -8.77 4.35 -7.14
N SER A 28 -8.59 3.11 -7.58
CA SER A 28 -7.40 2.30 -7.31
C SER A 28 -6.11 2.88 -7.91
N ARG A 29 -6.21 3.58 -9.04
CA ARG A 29 -5.05 4.26 -9.66
C ARG A 29 -4.47 5.35 -8.79
N PHE A 30 -5.32 6.11 -8.10
CA PHE A 30 -4.86 7.07 -7.09
C PHE A 30 -4.12 6.38 -5.95
N ASP A 31 -4.59 5.21 -5.52
CA ASP A 31 -3.94 4.46 -4.45
C ASP A 31 -2.56 3.95 -4.87
N ASN A 32 -2.40 3.44 -6.10
CA ASN A 32 -1.09 3.10 -6.65
C ASN A 32 -0.17 4.32 -6.71
N LEU A 33 -0.65 5.46 -7.21
CA LEU A 33 0.16 6.68 -7.33
C LEU A 33 0.66 7.17 -5.96
N MET A 34 -0.20 7.13 -4.95
CA MET A 34 0.18 7.49 -3.59
C MET A 34 1.26 6.58 -3.05
N GLY A 35 1.07 5.27 -3.16
CA GLY A 35 1.95 4.30 -2.53
C GLY A 35 3.24 4.00 -3.29
N ASP A 36 3.18 3.91 -4.62
CA ASP A 36 4.35 3.59 -5.45
C ASP A 36 5.09 4.85 -5.92
N GLY A 37 4.44 6.03 -5.85
CA GLY A 37 4.99 7.31 -6.31
C GLY A 37 5.24 8.31 -5.19
N PHE A 38 4.17 8.91 -4.66
CA PHE A 38 4.30 10.08 -3.78
C PHE A 38 4.89 9.78 -2.41
N MET A 39 4.48 8.70 -1.74
CA MET A 39 4.98 8.37 -0.39
C MET A 39 6.48 8.06 -0.37
N PRO A 40 7.03 7.23 -1.27
CA PRO A 40 8.47 7.01 -1.35
C PRO A 40 9.26 8.30 -1.59
N LEU A 41 8.78 9.16 -2.50
CA LEU A 41 9.41 10.45 -2.79
C LEU A 41 9.37 11.38 -1.58
N LEU A 42 8.23 11.47 -0.89
CA LEU A 42 8.10 12.28 0.32
C LEU A 42 9.01 11.77 1.45
N ALA A 43 9.11 10.46 1.65
CA ALA A 43 10.00 9.86 2.63
C ALA A 43 11.47 10.21 2.34
N ALA A 44 11.87 10.12 1.06
CA ALA A 44 13.23 10.45 0.63
C ALA A 44 13.55 11.96 0.80
N GLU A 45 12.64 12.84 0.40
CA GLU A 45 12.86 14.29 0.45
C GLU A 45 12.83 14.84 1.88
N ALA A 46 11.88 14.40 2.70
CA ALA A 46 11.68 14.93 4.05
C ALA A 46 12.48 14.17 5.11
N GLY A 47 13.16 13.07 4.76
CA GLY A 47 13.84 12.18 5.70
C GLY A 47 12.88 11.55 6.72
N LEU A 48 11.62 11.35 6.33
CA LEU A 48 10.57 10.83 7.20
C LEU A 48 10.43 9.32 7.07
N ASP A 49 10.25 8.65 8.21
CA ASP A 49 9.78 7.26 8.22
C ASP A 49 8.26 7.21 8.02
N LEU A 50 7.86 6.85 6.80
CA LEU A 50 6.47 6.67 6.39
C LEU A 50 6.09 5.21 6.22
N GLU A 51 6.93 4.25 6.65
CA GLU A 51 6.72 2.82 6.41
C GLU A 51 5.35 2.35 6.94
N SER A 52 5.00 2.76 8.16
CA SER A 52 3.72 2.37 8.77
C SER A 52 2.50 2.93 8.03
N VAL A 53 2.61 4.13 7.46
CA VAL A 53 1.54 4.78 6.69
C VAL A 53 1.41 4.12 5.33
N TRP A 54 2.54 3.92 4.65
CA TRP A 54 2.60 3.24 3.36
C TRP A 54 2.10 1.80 3.46
N GLY A 55 2.53 1.07 4.49
CA GLY A 55 2.18 -0.32 4.70
C GLY A 55 0.68 -0.54 4.92
N ALA A 56 -0.01 0.42 5.55
CA ALA A 56 -1.44 0.36 5.81
C ALA A 56 -2.31 1.01 4.71
N TRP A 57 -1.69 1.61 3.68
CA TRP A 57 -2.40 2.29 2.59
C TRP A 57 -3.28 1.33 1.78
N TYR A 58 -4.22 1.89 1.02
CA TYR A 58 -5.13 1.16 0.14
C TYR A 58 -4.33 0.36 -0.90
N ALA A 59 -4.78 -0.86 -1.21
CA ALA A 59 -4.05 -1.79 -2.06
C ALA A 59 -4.08 -1.48 -3.57
N GLY A 60 -4.77 -0.42 -3.98
CA GLY A 60 -4.90 -0.03 -5.37
C GLY A 60 -5.33 -1.16 -6.31
N ASP A 61 -4.59 -1.37 -7.39
CA ASP A 61 -4.89 -2.37 -8.44
C ASP A 61 -4.22 -3.73 -8.21
N ALA A 62 -3.93 -4.08 -6.95
CA ALA A 62 -3.26 -5.34 -6.63
C ALA A 62 -3.99 -6.56 -7.25
N PRO A 63 -3.26 -7.50 -7.89
CA PRO A 63 -3.87 -8.67 -8.50
C PRO A 63 -4.63 -9.52 -7.48
N GLU A 64 -5.83 -10.00 -7.83
CA GLU A 64 -6.67 -10.78 -6.92
C GLU A 64 -6.00 -12.10 -6.49
N SER A 65 -5.17 -12.70 -7.35
CA SER A 65 -4.36 -13.87 -7.00
C SER A 65 -3.48 -13.60 -5.77
N VAL A 66 -2.79 -12.45 -5.74
CA VAL A 66 -1.90 -12.05 -4.64
C VAL A 66 -2.72 -11.82 -3.36
N VAL A 67 -3.87 -11.14 -3.49
CA VAL A 67 -4.78 -10.91 -2.35
C VAL A 67 -5.29 -12.23 -1.77
N ARG A 68 -5.64 -13.22 -2.60
CA ARG A 68 -6.09 -14.55 -2.16
C ARG A 68 -4.98 -15.30 -1.42
N VAL A 69 -3.75 -15.27 -1.92
CA VAL A 69 -2.60 -15.87 -1.23
C VAL A 69 -2.42 -15.26 0.16
N LEU A 70 -2.42 -13.93 0.27
CA LEU A 70 -2.28 -13.26 1.56
C LEU A 70 -3.42 -13.52 2.53
N ARG A 71 -4.66 -13.73 2.02
CA ARG A 71 -5.77 -14.22 2.85
C ARG A 71 -5.55 -15.65 3.33
N ALA A 72 -5.08 -16.54 2.46
CA ALA A 72 -4.81 -17.94 2.80
C ALA A 72 -3.67 -18.07 3.84
N LEU A 73 -2.67 -17.20 3.76
CA LEU A 73 -1.60 -17.06 4.77
C LEU A 73 -2.10 -16.39 6.07
N GLY A 74 -3.39 -16.06 6.14
CA GLY A 74 -4.02 -15.42 7.27
C GLY A 74 -3.67 -13.96 7.43
N ILE A 75 -2.85 -13.34 6.57
CA ILE A 75 -2.38 -11.94 6.68
C ILE A 75 -3.53 -10.95 6.60
N PHE A 76 -4.46 -11.17 5.67
CA PHE A 76 -5.69 -10.40 5.51
C PHE A 76 -6.93 -11.15 6.03
N GLY A 77 -7.97 -10.41 6.41
CA GLY A 77 -9.30 -10.98 6.67
C GLY A 77 -9.76 -10.97 8.13
N GLY A 78 -8.94 -10.48 9.06
CA GLY A 78 -9.33 -10.23 10.46
C GLY A 78 -9.71 -8.76 10.72
N ARG A 79 -10.26 -8.49 11.91
CA ARG A 79 -10.45 -7.12 12.41
C ARG A 79 -9.09 -6.42 12.48
N GLY A 80 -8.98 -5.23 11.89
CA GLY A 80 -7.72 -4.49 11.81
C GLY A 80 -6.71 -5.02 10.79
N ARG A 81 -7.10 -5.99 9.94
CA ARG A 81 -6.23 -6.60 8.92
C ARG A 81 -6.82 -6.48 7.52
N PRO A 82 -7.06 -5.25 7.03
CA PRO A 82 -7.66 -5.06 5.73
C PRO A 82 -6.64 -5.30 4.62
N VAL A 83 -7.12 -5.50 3.39
CA VAL A 83 -6.26 -5.54 2.20
C VAL A 83 -5.55 -4.18 2.10
N SER A 84 -4.23 -4.24 2.05
CA SER A 84 -3.34 -3.08 2.11
C SER A 84 -2.05 -3.34 1.34
N GLN A 85 -1.42 -2.27 0.88
CA GLN A 85 -0.30 -2.34 -0.05
C GLN A 85 0.96 -2.95 0.56
N GLY A 86 1.25 -2.71 1.85
CA GLY A 86 2.46 -3.19 2.50
C GLY A 86 2.65 -4.70 2.41
N PRO A 87 1.69 -5.52 2.88
CA PRO A 87 1.80 -6.97 2.78
C PRO A 87 1.85 -7.50 1.34
N ILE A 88 1.24 -6.79 0.39
CA ILE A 88 1.33 -7.11 -1.05
C ILE A 88 2.77 -6.91 -1.53
N GLN A 89 3.36 -5.75 -1.25
CA GLN A 89 4.74 -5.46 -1.62
C GLN A 89 5.72 -6.41 -0.93
N GLY A 90 5.48 -6.76 0.34
CA GLY A 90 6.29 -7.74 1.06
C GLY A 90 6.28 -9.13 0.41
N LEU A 91 5.12 -9.60 -0.05
CA LEU A 91 5.02 -10.88 -0.75
C LEU A 91 5.75 -10.84 -2.10
N LEU A 92 5.57 -9.78 -2.88
CA LEU A 92 6.26 -9.62 -4.17
C LEU A 92 7.78 -9.57 -3.98
N GLY A 93 8.27 -8.82 -3.00
CA GLY A 93 9.69 -8.76 -2.67
C GLY A 93 10.25 -10.12 -2.26
N TRP A 94 9.51 -10.90 -1.47
CA TRP A 94 9.90 -12.26 -1.12
C TRP A 94 9.98 -13.19 -2.34
N MET A 95 9.00 -13.14 -3.24
CA MET A 95 8.99 -13.96 -4.46
C MET A 95 10.20 -13.65 -5.35
N LEU A 96 10.51 -12.37 -5.56
CA LEU A 96 11.67 -11.93 -6.34
C LEU A 96 12.99 -12.41 -5.72
N ALA A 97 13.13 -12.30 -4.40
CA ALA A 97 14.31 -12.77 -3.68
C ALA A 97 14.49 -14.30 -3.83
N HIS A 98 13.40 -15.06 -3.78
CA HIS A 98 13.42 -16.51 -3.92
C HIS A 98 13.77 -16.94 -5.36
N GLU A 99 13.23 -16.27 -6.37
CA GLU A 99 13.56 -16.52 -7.77
C GLU A 99 15.03 -16.26 -8.07
N ALA A 100 15.60 -15.17 -7.54
CA ALA A 100 17.01 -14.85 -7.70
C ALA A 100 17.94 -15.92 -7.10
N GLN A 101 17.54 -16.54 -5.98
CA GLN A 101 18.28 -17.64 -5.36
C GLN A 101 18.20 -18.95 -6.14
N ALA A 102 17.09 -19.20 -6.83
CA ALA A 102 16.90 -20.44 -7.61
C ALA A 102 17.62 -20.42 -8.97
N GLN A 103 18.06 -19.24 -9.42
CA GLN A 103 18.78 -19.05 -10.70
C GLN A 103 20.31 -19.01 -10.55
N GLY A 104 20.82 -19.01 -9.31
CA GLY A 104 22.25 -19.07 -9.00
C GLY A 104 22.69 -20.47 -8.58
#